data_AF-N6XVW3-F1
#
_entry.id   AF-N6XVW3-F1
#
_cell.length_a   1.000
_cell.length_b   1.000
_cell.length_c   1.000
_cell.angle_alpha   90.00
_cell.angle_beta   90.00
_cell.angle_gamma   90.00
#
_symmetry.space_group_name_H-M   'P 1'
#
loop_
_entity.id
_entity.type
_entity.pdbx_description
1 polymer ?
#
loop_
_entity_poly.entity_id
_entity_poly.type
_entity_poly.pdbx_seq_one_letter_code
_entity_poly.pdbx_strand_id
1 'polypeptide(L)'
;SLDEAARCALLLEELATARPLASPHVAYSEESAGELAIFRAARGIHQRYGSAAIRNCIISKTDDVSDLLELAVLLKEAGLLRPLENALDVNIVPLFETIGDLENAAGVMERLFSIPAYRGLLEARAHTQEVMLGYSDSNKDGGFLTSGWALYKAEGELVATFARHGV
;
A
#
# COMPACT_ATOMS: atom_id res chain seq x y z
N SER A 1 13.36 14.61 9.76
CA SER A 1 12.51 13.77 8.88
C SER A 1 11.61 14.69 8.08
N LEU A 2 11.16 14.24 6.91
CA LEU A 2 10.10 14.92 6.16
C LEU A 2 8.77 14.75 6.92
N ASP A 3 7.87 15.72 6.77
CA ASP A 3 6.47 15.53 7.18
C ASP A 3 5.71 14.66 6.16
N GLU A 4 4.49 14.27 6.49
CA GLU A 4 3.71 13.35 5.66
C GLU A 4 3.42 13.90 4.27
N ALA A 5 3.10 15.20 4.17
CA ALA A 5 2.84 15.85 2.89
C ALA A 5 4.09 15.86 2.00
N ALA A 6 5.26 16.16 2.57
CA ALA A 6 6.53 16.12 1.85
C ALA A 6 6.97 14.70 1.46
N ARG A 7 6.71 13.68 2.30
CA ARG A 7 6.90 12.27 1.94
C ARG A 7 6.04 11.90 0.74
N CYS A 8 4.74 12.17 0.81
CA CYS A 8 3.81 11.89 -0.29
C CYS A 8 4.23 12.60 -1.58
N ALA A 9 4.59 13.89 -1.53
CA ALA A 9 5.02 14.64 -2.70
C ALA A 9 6.25 14.01 -3.36
N LEU A 10 7.28 13.68 -2.57
CA LEU A 10 8.50 13.04 -3.05
C LEU A 10 8.22 11.67 -3.71
N LEU A 11 7.38 10.85 -3.08
CA LEU A 11 7.05 9.52 -3.59
C LEU A 11 6.24 9.59 -4.90
N LEU A 12 5.31 10.56 -4.99
CA LEU A 12 4.53 10.78 -6.20
C LEU A 12 5.40 11.28 -7.36
N GLU A 13 6.39 12.15 -7.10
CA GLU A 13 7.38 12.57 -8.09
C GLU A 13 8.17 11.36 -8.62
N GLU A 14 8.62 10.49 -7.74
CA GLU A 14 9.35 9.28 -8.15
C GLU A 14 8.45 8.30 -8.92
N LEU A 15 7.19 8.12 -8.52
CA LEU A 15 6.22 7.27 -9.23
C LEU A 15 5.86 7.80 -10.63
N ALA A 16 5.98 9.11 -10.87
CA ALA A 16 5.71 9.71 -12.17
C ALA A 16 6.76 9.34 -13.25
N THR A 17 7.89 8.75 -12.86
CA THR A 17 8.98 8.40 -13.79
C THR A 17 9.19 6.90 -13.90
N ALA A 18 9.60 6.42 -15.08
CA ALA A 18 10.00 5.02 -15.30
C ALA A 18 11.44 4.70 -14.85
N ARG A 19 12.17 5.69 -14.34
CA ARG A 19 13.56 5.51 -13.92
C ARG A 19 13.59 4.67 -12.63
N PRO A 20 14.42 3.61 -12.56
CA PRO A 20 14.71 2.93 -11.29
C PRO A 20 15.44 3.86 -10.33
N LEU A 21 15.00 3.91 -9.09
CA LEU A 21 15.66 4.60 -7.99
C LEU A 21 16.89 3.82 -7.51
N ALA A 22 16.82 2.48 -7.51
CA ALA A 22 17.94 1.64 -7.09
C ALA A 22 19.03 1.62 -8.17
N SER A 23 20.27 1.95 -7.78
CA SER A 23 21.43 1.93 -8.67
C SER A 23 22.26 0.66 -8.47
N PRO A 24 22.61 -0.06 -9.53
CA PRO A 24 23.49 -1.24 -9.43
C PRO A 24 24.93 -0.86 -9.03
N HIS A 25 25.25 0.44 -8.98
CA HIS A 25 26.58 0.95 -8.64
C HIS A 25 26.71 1.38 -7.18
N VAL A 26 25.65 1.25 -6.38
CA VAL A 26 25.62 1.59 -4.97
C VAL A 26 25.60 0.32 -4.13
N ALA A 27 26.43 0.29 -3.09
CA ALA A 27 26.38 -0.75 -2.07
C ALA A 27 25.30 -0.39 -1.04
N TYR A 28 24.25 -1.22 -0.96
CA TYR A 28 23.17 -1.08 0.03
C TYR A 28 23.49 -1.88 1.29
N SER A 29 22.80 -1.56 2.40
CA SER A 29 22.83 -2.41 3.60
C SER A 29 22.24 -3.79 3.29
N GLU A 30 22.57 -4.78 4.12
CA GLU A 30 22.02 -6.13 4.00
C GLU A 30 20.48 -6.12 4.05
N GLU A 31 19.92 -5.31 4.96
CA GLU A 31 18.47 -5.11 5.10
C GLU A 31 17.84 -4.59 3.81
N SER A 32 18.31 -3.46 3.27
CA SER A 32 17.76 -2.88 2.04
C SER A 32 17.96 -3.80 0.82
N ALA A 33 19.10 -4.49 0.75
CA ALA A 33 19.36 -5.46 -0.31
C ALA A 33 18.40 -6.66 -0.23
N GLY A 34 18.10 -7.12 0.99
CA GLY A 34 17.14 -8.18 1.28
C GLY A 34 15.72 -7.80 0.84
N GLU A 35 15.24 -6.62 1.23
CA GLU A 35 13.92 -6.13 0.84
C GLU A 35 13.77 -6.03 -0.68
N LEU A 36 14.74 -5.43 -1.37
CA LEU A 36 14.73 -5.36 -2.83
C LEU A 36 14.75 -6.75 -3.48
N ALA A 37 15.44 -7.73 -2.88
CA ALA A 37 15.48 -9.10 -3.39
C ALA A 37 14.12 -9.79 -3.31
N ILE A 38 13.30 -9.52 -2.29
CA ILE A 38 11.95 -10.06 -2.15
C ILE A 38 11.07 -9.63 -3.34
N PHE A 39 11.06 -8.35 -3.68
CA PHE A 39 10.25 -7.85 -4.79
C PHE A 39 10.76 -8.35 -6.15
N ARG A 40 12.08 -8.45 -6.35
CA ARG A 40 12.67 -9.05 -7.56
C ARG A 40 12.31 -10.54 -7.68
N ALA A 41 12.29 -11.27 -6.58
CA ALA A 41 11.84 -12.67 -6.55
C ALA A 41 10.35 -12.78 -6.91
N ALA A 42 9.51 -11.89 -6.37
CA ALA A 42 8.09 -11.82 -6.72
C ALA A 42 7.88 -11.57 -8.22
N ARG A 43 8.66 -10.66 -8.83
CA ARG A 43 8.65 -10.47 -10.29
C ARG A 43 9.05 -11.73 -11.05
N GLY A 44 10.11 -12.43 -10.60
CA GLY A 44 10.52 -13.70 -11.20
C GLY A 44 9.44 -14.78 -11.13
N ILE A 45 8.71 -14.85 -10.01
CA ILE A 45 7.56 -15.74 -9.83
C ILE A 45 6.44 -15.38 -10.81
N HIS A 46 6.10 -14.10 -10.96
CA HIS A 46 5.12 -13.63 -11.94
C HIS A 46 5.49 -14.01 -13.38
N GLN A 47 6.76 -13.83 -13.77
CA GLN A 47 7.24 -14.19 -15.10
C GLN A 47 7.16 -15.70 -15.39
N ARG A 48 7.34 -16.53 -14.36
CA ARG A 48 7.37 -17.99 -14.51
C ARG A 48 6.00 -18.65 -14.38
N TYR A 49 5.15 -18.14 -13.49
CA TYR A 49 3.90 -18.79 -13.08
C TYR A 49 2.65 -17.92 -13.31
N GLY A 50 2.83 -16.71 -13.84
CA GLY A 50 1.74 -15.75 -14.06
C GLY A 50 1.42 -14.88 -12.84
N SER A 51 0.70 -13.79 -13.07
CA SER A 51 0.34 -12.81 -12.03
C SER A 51 -0.55 -13.35 -10.92
N ALA A 52 -1.24 -14.48 -11.16
CA ALA A 52 -2.08 -15.11 -10.14
C ALA A 52 -1.28 -15.74 -8.99
N ALA A 53 0.03 -15.98 -9.16
CA ALA A 53 0.87 -16.64 -8.17
C ALA A 53 1.10 -15.81 -6.91
N ILE A 54 1.18 -14.48 -7.04
CA ILE A 54 1.25 -13.52 -5.94
C ILE A 54 0.32 -12.39 -6.29
N ARG A 55 -0.77 -12.22 -5.53
CA ARG A 55 -1.78 -11.19 -5.82
C ARG A 55 -1.72 -9.99 -4.90
N ASN A 56 -1.29 -10.18 -3.65
CA ASN A 56 -1.39 -9.15 -2.61
C ASN A 56 -0.01 -8.91 -1.99
N CYS A 57 0.32 -7.63 -1.81
CA CYS A 57 1.41 -7.18 -0.96
C CYS A 57 0.80 -6.41 0.21
N ILE A 58 0.95 -6.97 1.42
CA ILE A 58 0.34 -6.45 2.64
C ILE A 58 1.37 -5.64 3.41
N ILE A 59 1.00 -4.44 3.85
CA ILE A 59 1.82 -3.55 4.68
C ILE A 59 1.33 -3.66 6.12
N SER A 60 2.07 -4.34 6.98
CA SER A 60 1.81 -4.33 8.43
C SER A 60 2.02 -2.95 9.02
N LYS A 61 1.27 -2.59 10.07
CA LYS A 61 1.34 -1.29 10.75
C LYS A 61 1.29 -0.11 9.78
N THR A 62 0.25 -0.04 8.98
CA THR A 62 0.03 1.12 8.11
C THR A 62 -0.44 2.31 8.96
N ASP A 63 0.32 3.39 8.96
CA ASP A 63 0.01 4.60 9.72
C ASP A 63 -0.64 5.67 8.82
N ASP A 64 -0.10 5.90 7.61
CA ASP A 64 -0.60 6.93 6.70
C ASP A 64 -0.36 6.62 5.20
N VAL A 65 -0.76 7.56 4.33
CA VAL A 65 -0.77 7.41 2.86
C VAL A 65 0.61 7.10 2.29
N SER A 66 1.67 7.72 2.84
CA SER A 66 3.04 7.50 2.37
C SER A 66 3.48 6.05 2.46
N ASP A 67 2.98 5.27 3.42
CA ASP A 67 3.36 3.86 3.55
C ASP A 67 2.89 3.05 2.32
N LEU A 68 1.70 3.35 1.80
CA LEU A 68 1.21 2.75 0.55
C LEU A 68 2.00 3.21 -0.68
N LEU A 69 2.40 4.48 -0.70
CA LEU A 69 3.19 5.03 -1.80
C LEU A 69 4.65 4.52 -1.79
N GLU A 70 5.22 4.28 -0.62
CA GLU A 70 6.54 3.65 -0.45
C GLU A 70 6.54 2.23 -1.03
N LEU A 71 5.52 1.43 -0.71
CA LEU A 71 5.36 0.12 -1.33
C LEU A 71 5.16 0.22 -2.85
N ALA A 72 4.37 1.20 -3.33
CA ALA A 72 4.22 1.42 -4.76
C ALA A 72 5.57 1.70 -5.45
N VAL A 73 6.45 2.48 -4.83
CA VAL A 73 7.81 2.70 -5.34
C VAL A 73 8.62 1.40 -5.36
N LEU A 74 8.59 0.59 -4.31
CA LEU A 74 9.29 -0.71 -4.29
C LEU A 74 8.78 -1.68 -5.38
N LEU A 75 7.46 -1.70 -5.60
CA LEU A 75 6.86 -2.47 -6.70
C LEU A 75 7.29 -1.95 -8.08
N LYS A 76 7.46 -0.62 -8.23
CA LYS A 76 8.01 -0.01 -9.43
C LYS A 76 9.44 -0.48 -9.68
N GLU A 77 10.28 -0.51 -8.63
CA GLU A 77 11.67 -0.96 -8.74
C GLU A 77 11.80 -2.42 -9.21
N ALA A 78 10.83 -3.28 -8.88
CA ALA A 78 10.79 -4.66 -9.35
C ALA A 78 10.03 -4.84 -10.68
N GLY A 79 9.45 -3.78 -11.24
CA GLY A 79 8.63 -3.83 -12.44
C GLY A 79 7.28 -4.52 -12.26
N LEU A 80 6.80 -4.65 -11.02
CA LEU A 80 5.44 -5.10 -10.66
C LEU A 80 4.43 -3.95 -10.73
N LEU A 81 4.91 -2.71 -10.66
CA LEU A 81 4.19 -1.49 -11.01
C LEU A 81 4.92 -0.83 -12.19
N ARG A 82 4.19 -0.46 -13.24
CA ARG A 82 4.73 0.20 -14.43
C ARG A 82 3.90 1.46 -14.72
N PRO A 83 4.36 2.65 -14.30
CA PRO A 83 3.52 3.85 -14.28
C PRO A 83 3.15 4.33 -15.69
N LEU A 84 4.06 4.21 -16.67
CA LEU A 84 3.79 4.62 -18.06
C LEU A 84 2.82 3.69 -18.79
N GLU A 85 2.65 2.46 -18.32
CA GLU A 85 1.70 1.48 -18.85
C GLU A 85 0.38 1.48 -18.06
N ASN A 86 0.29 2.30 -17.00
CA ASN A 86 -0.74 2.24 -15.99
C ASN A 86 -1.02 0.79 -15.52
N ALA A 87 0.05 0.04 -15.22
CA ALA A 87 -0.06 -1.37 -14.86
C ALA A 87 0.38 -1.61 -13.42
N LEU A 88 -0.42 -2.41 -12.70
CA LEU A 88 -0.16 -2.86 -11.35
C LEU A 88 -0.49 -4.34 -11.22
N ASP A 89 0.55 -5.16 -11.07
CA ASP A 89 0.41 -6.63 -11.11
C ASP A 89 -0.03 -7.22 -9.76
N VAL A 90 0.02 -6.44 -8.66
CA VAL A 90 -0.35 -6.85 -7.30
C VAL A 90 -1.19 -5.79 -6.57
N ASN A 91 -2.07 -6.19 -5.68
CA ASN A 91 -2.80 -5.29 -4.78
C ASN A 91 -1.85 -4.76 -3.68
N ILE A 92 -1.90 -3.46 -3.43
CA ILE A 92 -1.28 -2.82 -2.26
C ILE A 92 -2.31 -2.81 -1.15
N VAL A 93 -2.09 -3.60 -0.09
CA VAL A 93 -3.09 -3.83 0.97
C VAL A 93 -2.59 -3.27 2.29
N PRO A 94 -3.16 -2.17 2.80
CA PRO A 94 -2.82 -1.68 4.13
C PRO A 94 -3.42 -2.61 5.19
N LEU A 95 -2.67 -2.83 6.27
CA LEU A 95 -3.13 -3.52 7.47
C LEU A 95 -3.14 -2.52 8.63
N PHE A 96 -4.35 -2.15 9.06
CA PHE A 96 -4.60 -1.27 10.21
C PHE A 96 -4.80 -2.13 11.46
N GLU A 97 -3.94 -1.99 12.47
CA GLU A 97 -3.82 -2.97 13.56
C GLU A 97 -4.12 -2.40 14.94
N THR A 98 -3.80 -1.13 15.19
CA THR A 98 -4.09 -0.47 16.46
C THR A 98 -5.45 0.22 16.43
N ILE A 99 -5.96 0.61 17.59
CA ILE A 99 -7.23 1.36 17.66
C ILE A 99 -7.11 2.69 16.93
N GLY A 100 -5.98 3.39 17.08
CA GLY A 100 -5.73 4.65 16.37
C GLY A 100 -5.73 4.47 14.85
N ASP A 101 -5.12 3.39 14.37
CA ASP A 101 -5.06 3.07 12.94
C ASP A 101 -6.46 2.78 12.40
N LEU A 102 -7.26 1.99 13.13
CA LEU A 102 -8.64 1.68 12.74
C LEU A 102 -9.51 2.94 12.69
N GLU A 103 -9.35 3.85 13.64
CA GLU A 103 -10.08 5.13 13.66
C GLU A 103 -9.62 6.09 12.54
N ASN A 104 -8.38 6.00 12.07
CA ASN A 104 -7.86 6.80 10.96
C ASN A 104 -7.99 6.12 9.59
N ALA A 105 -8.30 4.83 9.52
CA ALA A 105 -8.28 4.03 8.30
C ALA A 105 -9.09 4.66 7.16
N ALA A 106 -10.33 5.08 7.43
CA ALA A 106 -11.17 5.75 6.43
C ALA A 106 -10.56 7.09 5.96
N GLY A 107 -9.93 7.83 6.87
CA GLY A 107 -9.23 9.08 6.55
C GLY A 107 -8.02 8.86 5.65
N VAL A 108 -7.20 7.83 5.92
CA VAL A 108 -6.06 7.44 5.06
C VAL A 108 -6.56 7.07 3.67
N MET A 109 -7.59 6.22 3.58
CA MET A 109 -8.12 5.78 2.30
C MET A 109 -8.78 6.92 1.50
N GLU A 110 -9.48 7.85 2.16
CA GLU A 110 -10.03 9.07 1.55
C GLU A 110 -8.92 9.91 0.89
N ARG A 111 -7.83 10.15 1.63
CA ARG A 111 -6.68 10.90 1.11
C ARG A 111 -6.01 10.17 -0.05
N LEU A 112 -5.82 8.86 0.08
CA LEU A 112 -5.21 8.02 -0.96
C LEU A 112 -6.04 8.03 -2.26
N PHE A 113 -7.35 7.85 -2.18
CA PHE A 113 -8.23 7.88 -3.36
C PHE A 113 -8.35 9.26 -4.00
N SER A 114 -8.03 10.32 -3.25
CA SER A 114 -7.96 11.68 -3.78
C SER A 114 -6.70 11.94 -4.62
N ILE A 115 -5.74 11.01 -4.67
CA ILE A 115 -4.52 11.09 -5.47
C ILE A 115 -4.78 10.56 -6.89
N PRO A 116 -4.69 11.39 -7.94
CA PRO A 116 -4.96 10.94 -9.31
C PRO A 116 -4.04 9.81 -9.79
N ALA A 117 -2.77 9.83 -9.39
CA ALA A 117 -1.81 8.78 -9.72
C ALA A 117 -2.25 7.42 -9.16
N TYR A 118 -2.72 7.37 -7.91
CA TYR A 118 -3.21 6.14 -7.30
C TYR A 118 -4.52 5.67 -7.92
N ARG A 119 -5.41 6.60 -8.29
CA ARG A 119 -6.63 6.28 -9.05
C ARG A 119 -6.33 5.58 -10.37
N GLY A 120 -5.30 6.02 -11.09
CA GLY A 120 -4.84 5.34 -12.29
C GLY A 120 -4.45 3.88 -12.01
N LEU A 121 -3.72 3.62 -10.93
CA LEU A 121 -3.35 2.26 -10.54
C LEU A 121 -4.57 1.37 -10.23
N LEU A 122 -5.62 1.94 -9.63
CA LEU A 122 -6.86 1.21 -9.35
C LEU A 122 -7.64 0.86 -10.63
N GLU A 123 -7.57 1.66 -11.70
CA GLU A 123 -8.18 1.32 -13.00
C GLU A 123 -7.63 0.00 -13.55
N ALA A 124 -6.31 -0.21 -13.41
CA ALA A 124 -5.64 -1.47 -13.77
C ALA A 124 -6.14 -2.68 -12.97
N ARG A 125 -6.81 -2.41 -11.85
CA ARG A 125 -7.30 -3.38 -10.85
C ARG A 125 -8.82 -3.35 -10.76
N ALA A 126 -9.51 -2.91 -11.83
CA ALA A 126 -10.97 -2.85 -11.91
C ALA A 126 -11.61 -2.05 -10.76
N HIS A 127 -10.96 -0.96 -10.37
CA HIS A 127 -11.36 -0.11 -9.25
C HIS A 127 -11.55 -0.86 -7.94
N THR A 128 -10.79 -1.93 -7.71
CA THR A 128 -10.88 -2.73 -6.48
C THR A 128 -9.71 -2.41 -5.56
N GLN A 129 -10.01 -2.15 -4.29
CA GLN A 129 -9.03 -1.98 -3.22
C GLN A 129 -9.35 -2.95 -2.08
N GLU A 130 -8.34 -3.70 -1.63
CA GLU A 130 -8.44 -4.53 -0.43
C GLU A 130 -7.82 -3.79 0.77
N VAL A 131 -8.44 -3.93 1.94
CA VAL A 131 -7.93 -3.42 3.22
C VAL A 131 -7.99 -4.55 4.22
N MET A 132 -6.92 -4.76 4.97
CA MET A 132 -6.88 -5.74 6.05
C MET A 132 -7.06 -5.03 7.39
N LEU A 133 -7.91 -5.58 8.25
CA LEU A 133 -8.18 -5.02 9.58
C LEU A 133 -7.72 -6.01 10.66
N GLY A 134 -6.82 -5.56 11.53
CA GLY A 134 -6.16 -6.38 12.54
C GLY A 134 -6.93 -6.40 13.86
N TYR A 135 -7.60 -7.52 14.15
CA TYR A 135 -8.38 -7.67 15.38
C TYR A 135 -7.53 -8.01 16.64
N SER A 136 -6.52 -8.88 16.50
CA SER A 136 -5.79 -9.41 17.65
C SER A 136 -4.84 -8.40 18.29
N ASP A 137 -4.29 -7.48 17.51
CA ASP A 137 -3.37 -6.48 18.04
C ASP A 137 -4.13 -5.29 18.64
N SER A 138 -5.27 -4.90 18.06
CA SER A 138 -6.22 -3.98 18.72
C SER A 138 -6.69 -4.51 20.08
N ASN A 139 -6.96 -5.82 20.18
CA ASN A 139 -7.33 -6.45 21.46
C ASN A 139 -6.27 -6.30 22.55
N LYS A 140 -4.98 -6.27 22.18
CA LYS A 140 -3.89 -6.04 23.13
C LYS A 140 -3.81 -4.57 23.55
N ASP A 141 -4.29 -3.66 22.71
CA ASP A 141 -4.24 -2.21 22.90
C ASP A 141 -5.39 -1.69 23.80
N GLY A 142 -6.65 -2.08 23.54
CA GLY A 142 -7.81 -1.55 24.27
C GLY A 142 -8.82 -2.58 24.79
N GLY A 143 -8.50 -3.87 24.71
CA GLY A 143 -9.37 -4.96 25.14
C GLY A 143 -10.48 -5.32 24.15
N PHE A 144 -11.15 -6.45 24.38
CA PHE A 144 -12.09 -7.09 23.45
C PHE A 144 -13.22 -6.18 22.95
N LEU A 145 -13.88 -5.46 23.87
CA LEU A 145 -15.07 -4.66 23.54
C LEU A 145 -14.70 -3.43 22.69
N THR A 146 -13.66 -2.69 23.11
CA THR A 146 -13.20 -1.49 22.41
C THR A 146 -12.72 -1.82 21.00
N SER A 147 -11.98 -2.92 20.87
CA SER A 147 -11.45 -3.39 19.59
C SER A 147 -12.55 -3.84 18.64
N GLY A 148 -13.53 -4.59 19.14
CA GLY A 148 -14.69 -4.99 18.34
C GLY A 148 -15.53 -3.79 17.88
N TRP A 149 -15.69 -2.78 18.73
CA TRP A 149 -16.40 -1.55 18.37
C TRP A 149 -15.63 -0.69 17.37
N ALA A 150 -14.32 -0.51 17.58
CA ALA A 150 -13.46 0.24 16.66
C ALA A 150 -13.44 -0.40 15.27
N LEU A 151 -13.33 -1.72 15.20
CA LEU A 151 -13.40 -2.48 13.96
C LEU A 151 -14.73 -2.26 13.23
N TYR A 152 -15.85 -2.38 13.94
CA TYR A 152 -17.18 -2.16 13.36
C TYR A 152 -17.36 -0.74 12.80
N LYS A 153 -16.89 0.28 13.54
CA LYS A 153 -16.90 1.67 13.05
C LYS A 153 -16.05 1.81 11.78
N ALA A 154 -14.82 1.30 11.82
CA ALA A 154 -13.88 1.39 10.71
C ALA A 154 -14.44 0.74 9.43
N GLU A 155 -15.04 -0.45 9.54
CA GLU A 155 -15.72 -1.12 8.41
C GLU A 155 -16.81 -0.24 7.80
N GLY A 156 -17.69 0.34 8.62
CA GLY A 156 -18.76 1.22 8.15
C GLY A 156 -18.25 2.49 7.46
N GLU A 157 -17.24 3.13 8.03
CA GLU A 157 -16.63 4.34 7.48
C GLU A 157 -15.83 4.08 6.20
N LEU A 158 -15.14 2.94 6.12
CA LEU A 158 -14.45 2.48 4.92
C LEU A 158 -15.45 2.22 3.79
N VAL A 159 -16.53 1.47 4.05
CA VAL A 159 -17.58 1.21 3.05
C VAL A 159 -18.16 2.52 2.52
N ALA A 160 -18.48 3.47 3.40
CA ALA A 160 -18.99 4.78 2.99
C ALA A 160 -17.97 5.57 2.15
N THR A 161 -16.69 5.50 2.51
CA THR A 161 -15.60 6.16 1.78
C THR A 161 -15.39 5.55 0.40
N PHE A 162 -15.33 4.24 0.30
CA PHE A 162 -15.16 3.52 -0.97
C PHE A 162 -16.32 3.82 -1.92
N ALA A 163 -17.55 3.80 -1.41
CA ALA A 163 -18.74 4.16 -2.19
C ALA A 163 -18.70 5.60 -2.74
N ARG A 164 -18.22 6.58 -1.96
CA ARG A 164 -18.07 7.98 -2.42
C ARG A 164 -17.06 8.11 -3.57
N HIS A 165 -16.04 7.26 -3.60
CA HIS A 165 -14.99 7.26 -4.63
C HIS A 165 -15.23 6.25 -5.76
N GLY A 166 -16.32 5.47 -5.72
CA GLY A 166 -16.60 4.41 -6.70
C GLY A 166 -15.52 3.34 -6.76
N VAL A 167 -15.04 2.92 -5.58
CA VAL A 167 -14.11 1.79 -5.35
C VAL A 167 -14.87 0.65 -4.68
#